data_AF-A0A7N0RCU5-F1
#
_entry.id   AF-A0A7N0RCU5-F1
#
_cell.length_a   1.000
_cell.length_b   1.000
_cell.length_c   1.000
_cell.angle_alpha   90.00
_cell.angle_beta   90.00
_cell.angle_gamma   90.00
#
_symmetry.space_group_name_H-M   'P 1'
#
loop_
_entity.id
_entity.type
_entity.pdbx_description
1 polymer ?
#
loop_
_entity_poly.entity_id
_entity_poly.type
_entity_poly.pdbx_seq_one_letter_code
_entity_poly.pdbx_strand_id
1 'polypeptide(L)'
;MSTEHSRPFTQKLYDSAPGSRQTVKFLTAATTGASLLVLSGLVLTATIIGLVVATPLLVIFSPVLVPAAVVLFLTFVGFVSSGGFGLAAVAALGWIYNYVAGKHPPGADKLDYARAVIADKTRGVAERARDYGHAVQHKVQDAAHHSS
;
A
#
# COMPACT_ATOMS: atom_id res chain seq x y z
N MET A 1 16.66 -74.58 0.69
CA MET A 1 16.13 -73.73 1.79
C MET A 1 17.05 -72.53 1.88
N SER A 2 16.76 -71.48 1.12
CA SER A 2 17.59 -70.28 1.03
C SER A 2 17.13 -69.31 2.11
N THR A 3 18.04 -68.97 3.01
CA THR A 3 17.88 -67.95 4.03
C THR A 3 17.81 -66.57 3.39
N GLU A 4 16.72 -65.81 3.62
CA GLU A 4 16.74 -64.36 3.43
C GLU A 4 16.34 -63.62 4.70
N HIS A 5 17.20 -62.66 5.00
CA HIS A 5 17.35 -61.90 6.20
C HIS A 5 16.66 -60.55 5.97
N SER A 6 15.35 -60.47 6.19
CA SER A 6 14.58 -59.23 6.00
C SER A 6 14.75 -58.31 7.20
N ARG A 7 15.71 -57.38 7.10
CA ARG A 7 15.94 -56.29 8.05
C ARG A 7 14.82 -55.23 7.95
N PRO A 8 14.35 -54.65 9.07
CA PRO A 8 13.34 -53.60 9.06
C PRO A 8 14.01 -52.26 8.73
N PHE A 9 14.17 -51.96 7.44
CA PHE A 9 14.80 -50.71 6.99
C PHE A 9 13.79 -49.62 6.59
N THR A 10 12.48 -49.94 6.60
CA THR A 10 11.44 -49.04 6.07
C THR A 10 10.83 -48.11 7.12
N GLN A 11 11.24 -48.19 8.40
CA GLN A 11 10.67 -47.37 9.46
C GLN A 11 11.42 -46.05 9.70
N LYS A 12 12.66 -45.92 9.21
CA LYS A 12 13.49 -44.71 9.36
C LYS A 12 13.32 -43.66 8.24
N LEU A 13 12.35 -43.85 7.35
CA LEU A 13 12.00 -42.88 6.30
C LEU A 13 10.66 -42.16 6.56
N TYR A 14 10.01 -42.41 7.70
CA TYR A 14 8.82 -41.66 8.12
C TYR A 14 9.15 -40.44 8.99
N ASP A 15 10.43 -40.24 9.34
CA ASP A 15 10.91 -39.18 10.25
C ASP A 15 11.63 -38.05 9.49
N SER A 16 11.10 -37.68 8.32
CA SER A 16 11.64 -36.59 7.52
C SER A 16 10.52 -35.86 6.81
N ALA A 17 9.79 -35.05 7.57
CA ALA A 17 9.12 -33.86 7.05
C ALA A 17 9.85 -32.62 7.60
N PRO A 18 10.98 -32.19 6.99
CA PRO A 18 11.81 -31.10 7.51
C PRO A 18 11.24 -29.70 7.24
N GLY A 19 10.01 -29.57 6.71
CA GLY A 19 9.44 -28.26 6.33
C GLY A 19 8.37 -27.71 7.27
N SER A 20 7.49 -28.56 7.81
CA SER A 20 6.25 -28.09 8.46
C SER A 20 6.45 -27.63 9.90
N ARG A 21 7.15 -28.42 10.72
CA ARG A 21 7.40 -28.11 12.15
C ARG A 21 8.40 -26.97 12.37
N GLN A 22 9.35 -26.81 11.46
CA GLN A 22 10.32 -25.70 11.50
C GLN A 22 9.64 -24.39 11.10
N THR A 23 8.80 -24.42 10.06
CA THR A 23 8.04 -23.25 9.63
C THR A 23 7.11 -22.73 10.72
N VAL A 24 6.39 -23.59 11.46
CA VAL A 24 5.56 -23.14 12.60
C VAL A 24 6.39 -22.59 13.76
N LYS A 25 7.58 -23.15 14.03
CA LYS A 25 8.49 -22.61 15.06
C LYS A 25 9.05 -21.24 14.67
N PHE A 26 9.42 -21.07 13.40
CA PHE A 26 9.83 -19.77 12.87
C PHE A 26 8.68 -18.78 12.82
N LEU A 27 7.45 -19.21 12.52
CA LEU A 27 6.28 -18.34 12.58
C LEU A 27 6.02 -17.84 13.99
N THR A 28 6.09 -18.71 14.99
CA THR A 28 5.90 -18.32 16.40
C THR A 28 7.07 -17.47 16.89
N ALA A 29 8.31 -17.83 16.57
CA ALA A 29 9.49 -17.02 16.91
C ALA A 29 9.47 -15.66 16.21
N ALA A 30 9.04 -15.60 14.96
CA ALA A 30 8.86 -14.35 14.21
C ALA A 30 7.71 -13.52 14.75
N THR A 31 6.60 -14.14 15.19
CA THR A 31 5.46 -13.41 15.79
C THR A 31 5.84 -12.83 17.14
N THR A 32 6.51 -13.60 17.99
CA THR A 32 7.04 -13.13 19.28
C THR A 32 8.13 -12.08 19.06
N GLY A 33 9.05 -12.31 18.14
CA GLY A 33 10.10 -11.36 17.76
C GLY A 33 9.54 -10.06 17.21
N ALA A 34 8.53 -10.12 16.35
CA ALA A 34 7.83 -8.95 15.82
C ALA A 34 7.12 -8.18 16.93
N SER A 35 6.44 -8.87 17.85
CA SER A 35 5.75 -8.22 18.97
C SER A 35 6.73 -7.51 19.90
N LEU A 36 7.88 -8.14 20.20
CA LEU A 36 8.97 -7.54 20.98
C LEU A 36 9.64 -6.39 20.24
N LEU A 37 9.82 -6.49 18.92
CA LEU A 37 10.42 -5.43 18.12
C LEU A 37 9.50 -4.21 18.02
N VAL A 38 8.19 -4.43 17.87
CA VAL A 38 7.16 -3.37 17.92
C VAL A 38 7.12 -2.74 19.30
N LEU A 39 7.11 -3.54 20.38
CA LEU A 39 7.08 -3.01 21.74
C LEU A 39 8.36 -2.25 22.09
N SER A 40 9.52 -2.78 21.70
CA SER A 40 10.83 -2.13 21.88
C SER A 40 10.92 -0.84 21.07
N GLY A 41 10.47 -0.85 19.81
CA GLY A 41 10.39 0.34 18.98
C GLY A 41 9.45 1.38 19.57
N LEU A 42 8.30 0.97 20.10
CA LEU A 42 7.32 1.86 20.72
C LEU A 42 7.85 2.45 22.03
N VAL A 43 8.47 1.64 22.89
CA VAL A 43 9.09 2.10 24.14
C VAL A 43 10.26 3.01 23.84
N LEU A 44 11.15 2.64 22.91
CA LEU A 44 12.28 3.49 22.50
C LEU A 44 11.79 4.81 21.93
N THR A 45 10.78 4.79 21.07
CA THR A 45 10.16 6.00 20.52
C THR A 45 9.52 6.84 21.62
N ALA A 46 8.80 6.23 22.56
CA ALA A 46 8.22 6.91 23.71
C ALA A 46 9.29 7.49 24.65
N THR A 47 10.42 6.81 24.85
CA THR A 47 11.55 7.31 25.64
C THR A 47 12.27 8.44 24.92
N ILE A 48 12.51 8.34 23.61
CA ILE A 48 13.09 9.40 22.79
C ILE A 48 12.17 10.63 22.81
N ILE A 49 10.87 10.45 22.61
CA ILE A 49 9.87 11.54 22.72
C ILE A 49 9.87 12.11 24.14
N GLY A 50 9.90 11.27 25.17
CA GLY A 50 9.97 11.68 26.57
C GLY A 50 11.23 12.48 26.89
N LEU A 51 12.39 12.10 26.37
CA LEU A 51 13.64 12.87 26.45
C LEU A 51 13.51 14.19 25.68
N VAL A 52 13.01 14.15 24.45
CA VAL A 52 12.79 15.34 23.61
C VAL A 52 11.72 16.26 24.19
N VAL A 53 10.85 15.81 25.09
CA VAL A 53 9.89 16.64 25.83
C VAL A 53 10.45 17.10 27.19
N ALA A 54 11.20 16.24 27.88
CA ALA A 54 11.86 16.57 29.15
C ALA A 54 12.99 17.59 28.97
N THR A 55 13.77 17.48 27.88
CA THR A 55 14.86 18.42 27.55
C THR A 55 14.35 19.85 27.34
N PRO A 56 13.23 20.13 26.63
CA PRO A 56 12.69 21.47 26.51
C PRO A 56 11.83 21.93 27.69
N LEU A 57 11.31 21.04 28.53
CA LEU A 57 10.74 21.43 29.83
C LEU A 57 11.80 22.08 30.73
N LEU A 58 13.08 21.73 30.55
CA LEU A 58 14.23 22.45 31.11
C LEU A 58 14.54 23.78 30.37
N VAL A 59 13.99 24.01 29.18
CA VAL A 59 14.22 25.18 28.29
C VAL A 59 13.04 26.17 28.26
N ILE A 60 11.92 25.86 28.91
CA ILE A 60 10.75 26.75 29.13
C ILE A 60 11.10 28.09 29.80
N PHE A 61 12.36 28.31 30.18
CA PHE A 61 12.95 29.59 30.55
C PHE A 61 13.23 30.59 29.40
N SER A 62 13.05 30.25 28.13
CA SER A 62 13.13 31.27 27.07
C SER A 62 12.49 30.84 25.75
N PRO A 63 12.06 31.76 24.87
CA PRO A 63 10.99 31.63 23.86
C PRO A 63 11.27 30.75 22.63
N VAL A 64 12.17 29.76 22.70
CA VAL A 64 12.72 28.98 21.57
C VAL A 64 11.95 27.67 21.31
N LEU A 65 10.94 27.35 22.12
CA LEU A 65 10.27 26.04 22.08
C LEU A 65 9.26 25.87 20.92
N VAL A 66 8.69 26.97 20.44
CA VAL A 66 7.72 26.94 19.33
C VAL A 66 8.35 26.35 18.05
N PRO A 67 9.57 26.76 17.63
CA PRO A 67 10.27 26.12 16.51
C PRO A 67 10.55 24.62 16.65
N ALA A 68 10.97 24.16 17.84
CA ALA A 68 11.34 22.76 18.06
C ALA A 68 10.13 21.81 18.00
N ALA A 69 8.98 22.26 18.50
CA ALA A 69 7.73 21.52 18.41
C ALA A 69 7.27 21.33 16.96
N VAL A 70 7.46 22.32 16.10
CA VAL A 70 7.11 22.25 14.67
C VAL A 70 7.96 21.20 13.95
N VAL A 71 9.28 21.17 14.19
CA VAL A 71 10.17 20.17 13.58
C VAL A 71 9.79 18.75 14.01
N LEU A 72 9.44 18.57 15.29
CA LEU A 72 9.01 17.28 15.81
C LEU A 72 7.68 16.84 15.23
N PHE A 73 6.72 17.77 15.10
CA PHE A 73 5.44 17.53 14.44
C PHE A 73 5.64 17.15 12.97
N LEU A 74 6.50 17.85 12.25
CA LEU A 74 6.85 17.51 10.86
C LEU A 74 7.51 16.13 10.75
N THR A 75 8.40 15.79 11.70
CA THR A 75 9.07 14.48 11.72
C THR A 75 8.05 13.37 11.97
N PHE A 76 7.13 13.57 12.93
CA PHE A 76 6.09 12.60 13.25
C PHE A 76 5.10 12.44 12.09
N VAL A 77 4.64 13.55 11.51
CA VAL A 77 3.77 13.56 10.32
C VAL A 77 4.49 12.95 9.11
N GLY A 78 5.76 13.24 8.90
CA GLY A 78 6.59 12.65 7.84
C GLY A 78 6.77 11.15 8.02
N PHE A 79 6.97 10.69 9.25
CA PHE A 79 7.08 9.26 9.56
C PHE A 79 5.75 8.53 9.40
N VAL A 80 4.64 9.13 9.83
CA VAL A 80 3.28 8.60 9.61
C VAL A 80 2.93 8.60 8.12
N SER A 81 3.29 9.66 7.40
CA SER A 81 3.12 9.74 5.94
C SER A 81 3.93 8.67 5.23
N SER A 82 5.18 8.42 5.65
CA SER A 82 6.00 7.31 5.13
C SER A 82 5.43 5.94 5.51
N GLY A 83 4.76 5.79 6.65
CA GLY A 83 4.05 4.57 7.04
C GLY A 83 2.81 4.31 6.17
N GLY A 84 2.00 5.35 5.93
CA GLY A 84 0.85 5.30 5.04
C GLY A 84 1.25 5.05 3.59
N PHE A 85 2.33 5.68 3.13
CA PHE A 85 2.89 5.46 1.80
C PHE A 85 3.51 4.06 1.66
N GLY A 86 4.10 3.52 2.73
CA GLY A 86 4.59 2.13 2.75
C GLY A 86 3.46 1.12 2.56
N LEU A 87 2.34 1.26 3.28
CA LEU A 87 1.16 0.42 3.06
C LEU A 87 0.56 0.62 1.66
N ALA A 88 0.50 1.85 1.16
CA ALA A 88 0.01 2.14 -0.18
C ALA A 88 0.91 1.53 -1.27
N ALA A 89 2.22 1.60 -1.12
CA ALA A 89 3.19 1.00 -2.03
C ALA A 89 3.09 -0.53 -2.03
N VAL A 90 2.98 -1.16 -0.85
CA VAL A 90 2.78 -2.61 -0.73
C VAL A 90 1.43 -3.03 -1.33
N ALA A 91 0.37 -2.24 -1.13
CA ALA A 91 -0.93 -2.48 -1.75
C ALA A 91 -0.86 -2.37 -3.28
N ALA A 92 -0.19 -1.34 -3.81
CA ALA A 92 -0.01 -1.16 -5.26
C ALA A 92 0.83 -2.28 -5.89
N LEU A 93 1.94 -2.67 -5.23
CA LEU A 93 2.77 -3.79 -5.65
C LEU A 93 2.00 -5.12 -5.59
N GLY A 94 1.21 -5.35 -4.54
CA GLY A 94 0.33 -6.51 -4.43
C GLY A 94 -0.73 -6.55 -5.53
N TRP A 95 -1.27 -5.38 -5.90
CA TRP A 95 -2.24 -5.23 -6.97
C TRP A 95 -1.65 -5.57 -8.34
N ILE A 96 -0.46 -5.02 -8.65
CA ILE A 96 0.29 -5.27 -9.89
C ILE A 96 0.73 -6.73 -9.97
N TYR A 97 1.24 -7.29 -8.87
CA TYR A 97 1.65 -8.68 -8.80
C TYR A 97 0.46 -9.62 -9.04
N ASN A 98 -0.70 -9.33 -8.45
CA ASN A 98 -1.93 -10.12 -8.64
C ASN A 98 -2.45 -10.00 -10.09
N TYR A 99 -2.34 -8.82 -10.70
CA TYR A 99 -2.68 -8.58 -12.10
C TYR A 99 -1.80 -9.39 -13.06
N VAL A 100 -0.47 -9.36 -12.87
CA VAL A 100 0.49 -10.15 -13.68
C VAL A 100 0.34 -11.65 -13.42
N ALA A 101 0.00 -12.04 -12.19
CA ALA A 101 -0.32 -13.42 -11.84
C ALA A 101 -1.69 -13.90 -12.38
N GLY A 102 -2.38 -13.10 -13.20
CA GLY A 102 -3.63 -13.47 -13.86
C GLY A 102 -4.86 -13.46 -12.95
N LYS A 103 -4.69 -13.03 -11.69
CA LYS A 103 -5.78 -12.88 -10.73
C LYS A 103 -6.30 -11.46 -10.90
N HIS A 104 -7.40 -11.30 -11.64
CA HIS A 104 -8.09 -10.02 -11.78
C HIS A 104 -8.29 -9.42 -10.38
N PRO A 105 -7.66 -8.27 -10.06
CA PRO A 105 -7.68 -7.77 -8.70
C PRO A 105 -9.08 -7.25 -8.34
N PRO A 106 -9.58 -7.55 -7.12
CA PRO A 106 -10.89 -7.11 -6.65
C PRO A 106 -10.90 -5.59 -6.52
N GLY A 107 -11.39 -4.89 -7.54
CA GLY A 107 -11.35 -3.43 -7.62
C GLY A 107 -11.24 -2.88 -9.04
N ALA A 108 -10.71 -3.67 -9.99
CA ALA A 108 -10.79 -3.32 -11.41
C ALA A 108 -12.26 -3.13 -11.83
N ASP A 109 -13.16 -4.00 -11.36
CA ASP A 109 -14.61 -3.84 -11.58
C ASP A 109 -15.17 -2.53 -11.05
N LYS A 110 -14.62 -1.99 -9.94
CA LYS A 110 -15.09 -0.71 -9.38
C LYS A 110 -14.56 0.47 -10.19
N LEU A 111 -13.34 0.38 -10.70
CA LEU A 111 -12.78 1.38 -11.60
C LEU A 111 -13.48 1.36 -12.96
N ASP A 112 -13.77 0.17 -13.51
CA ASP A 112 -14.51 0.00 -14.75
C ASP A 112 -15.97 0.42 -14.60
N TYR A 113 -16.61 0.14 -13.46
CA TYR A 113 -17.94 0.66 -13.15
C TYR A 113 -17.94 2.18 -13.02
N ALA A 114 -16.97 2.76 -12.31
CA ALA A 114 -16.83 4.21 -12.21
C ALA A 114 -16.56 4.85 -13.59
N ARG A 115 -15.70 4.24 -14.41
CA ARG A 115 -15.39 4.68 -15.76
C ARG A 115 -16.61 4.57 -16.67
N ALA A 116 -17.40 3.50 -16.56
CA ALA A 116 -18.62 3.31 -17.33
C ALA A 116 -19.67 4.38 -16.96
N VAL A 117 -19.87 4.64 -15.67
CA VAL A 117 -20.79 5.69 -15.17
C VAL A 117 -20.32 7.09 -15.59
N ILE A 118 -19.02 7.38 -15.54
CA ILE A 118 -18.46 8.66 -15.97
C ILE A 118 -18.55 8.81 -17.49
N ALA A 119 -18.25 7.76 -18.25
CA ALA A 119 -18.35 7.75 -19.70
C ALA A 119 -19.80 7.96 -20.16
N ASP A 120 -20.76 7.33 -19.49
CA ASP A 120 -22.19 7.52 -19.75
C ASP A 120 -22.64 8.97 -19.52
N LYS A 121 -22.27 9.56 -18.37
CA LYS A 121 -22.56 10.98 -18.09
C LYS A 121 -21.87 11.94 -19.07
N THR A 122 -20.66 11.61 -19.51
CA THR A 122 -19.89 12.47 -20.42
C THR A 122 -20.40 12.37 -21.86
N ARG A 123 -20.98 11.23 -22.28
CA ARG A 123 -21.60 11.09 -23.60
C ARG A 123 -22.72 12.10 -23.83
N GLY A 124 -23.63 12.26 -22.88
CA GLY A 124 -24.73 13.24 -23.01
C GLY A 124 -24.29 14.71 -23.02
N VAL A 125 -23.09 15.01 -22.51
CA VAL A 125 -22.47 16.34 -22.59
C VAL A 125 -21.70 16.50 -23.90
N ALA A 126 -20.99 15.46 -24.34
CA ALA A 126 -20.28 15.44 -25.61
C ALA A 126 -21.23 15.56 -26.79
N GLU A 127 -22.42 14.97 -26.71
CA GLU A 127 -23.45 15.05 -27.75
C GLU A 127 -24.00 16.48 -27.88
N ARG A 128 -24.32 17.14 -26.75
CA ARG A 128 -24.70 18.56 -26.75
C ARG A 128 -23.58 19.46 -27.28
N ALA A 129 -22.34 19.23 -26.84
CA ALA A 129 -21.19 20.00 -27.32
C ALA A 129 -20.97 19.83 -28.83
N ARG A 130 -21.25 18.64 -29.37
CA ARG A 130 -21.21 18.37 -30.82
C ARG A 130 -22.30 19.14 -31.56
N ASP A 131 -23.54 19.17 -31.06
CA ASP A 131 -24.62 19.92 -31.71
C ASP A 131 -24.32 21.43 -31.77
N TYR A 132 -23.80 22.01 -30.69
CA TYR A 132 -23.34 23.40 -30.69
C TYR A 132 -22.13 23.60 -31.64
N GLY A 133 -21.20 22.64 -31.65
CA GLY A 133 -20.06 22.66 -32.57
C GLY A 133 -20.48 22.65 -34.03
N HIS A 134 -21.45 21.81 -34.40
CA HIS A 134 -22.00 21.76 -35.75
C HIS A 134 -22.73 23.05 -36.14
N ALA A 135 -23.50 23.64 -35.21
CA ALA A 135 -24.15 24.92 -35.45
C ALA A 135 -23.14 26.06 -35.70
N VAL A 136 -22.07 26.12 -34.92
CA VAL A 136 -21.00 27.11 -35.10
C VAL A 136 -20.21 26.84 -36.39
N GLN A 137 -19.91 25.58 -36.68
CA GLN A 137 -19.14 25.19 -37.86
C GLN A 137 -19.89 25.48 -39.16
N HIS A 138 -21.23 25.28 -39.18
CA HIS A 138 -22.06 25.68 -40.31
C HIS A 138 -21.98 27.19 -40.56
N LYS A 139 -22.04 28.00 -39.49
CA LYS A 139 -21.94 29.47 -39.60
C LYS A 139 -20.58 29.95 -40.09
N VAL A 140 -19.50 29.25 -39.70
CA VAL A 140 -18.14 29.58 -40.15
C VAL A 140 -17.94 29.16 -41.62
N GLN A 141 -18.52 28.03 -42.04
CA GLN A 141 -18.47 27.61 -43.45
C GLN A 141 -19.30 28.55 -44.35
N ASP A 142 -20.46 29.02 -43.90
CA ASP A 142 -21.28 29.98 -44.64
C ASP A 142 -20.55 31.33 -44.83
N ALA A 143 -19.83 31.80 -43.79
CA ALA A 143 -19.02 33.03 -43.88
C ALA A 143 -17.78 32.86 -44.77
N ALA A 144 -17.21 31.65 -44.81
CA ALA A 144 -16.09 31.33 -45.71
C ALA A 144 -16.54 31.23 -47.17
N HIS A 145 -17.75 30.74 -47.44
CA HIS A 145 -18.31 30.66 -48.80
C HIS A 145 -18.83 32.00 -49.33
N HIS A 146 -19.19 32.96 -48.46
CA HIS A 146 -19.61 34.30 -48.89
C HIS A 146 -18.45 35.30 -49.12
N SER A 147 -17.20 34.92 -48.80
CA SER A 147 -16.02 35.79 -48.92
C SER A 147 -15.08 35.43 -50.08
N SER A 148 -15.50 34.53 -50.98
CA SER A 148 -14.85 34.24 -52.28
C SER A 148 -15.77 34.61 -53.44
#